data_AF-R9MR30-F1
#
_entry.id   AF-R9MR30-F1
#
_cell.length_a   1.000
_cell.length_b   1.000
_cell.length_c   1.000
_cell.angle_alpha   90.00
_cell.angle_beta   90.00
_cell.angle_gamma   90.00
#
_symmetry.space_group_name_H-M   'P 1'
#
loop_
_entity.id
_entity.type
_entity.pdbx_description
1 polymer ?
#
loop_
_entity_poly.entity_id
_entity_poly.type
_entity_poly.pdbx_seq_one_letter_code
_entity_poly.pdbx_strand_id
1 'polypeptide(L)'
;MSREKKFGIVILIFLCISLGSGGFIFYPASEDDAGSKGAAANTEGQELAFEMQKKETAAADKMQKIQSGLLTGTLTQEEAAKEIESAKKYLEEHLEDFRDNEEFLELLYYSAFLQNFWADSGNKDVIRQNELISIGIKMHDYLVDFYSNGLEAEEGADDYAKRMKSVSNSEILELIDLIMED
;
A
#
# COMPACT_ATOMS: atom_id res chain seq x y z
N MET A 1 22.39 12.25 6.65
CA MET A 1 21.14 12.57 7.38
C MET A 1 20.41 11.25 7.61
N SER A 2 20.20 10.85 8.88
CA SER A 2 19.68 9.51 9.26
C SER A 2 18.30 9.25 8.65
N ARG A 3 18.05 8.01 8.18
CA ARG A 3 16.81 7.58 7.49
C ARG A 3 15.56 7.78 8.36
N GLU A 4 15.69 7.74 9.68
CA GLU A 4 14.61 8.05 10.65
C GLU A 4 14.13 9.51 10.57
N LYS A 5 15.00 10.44 10.17
CA LYS A 5 14.60 11.84 9.96
C LYS A 5 13.80 12.04 8.68
N LYS A 6 13.88 11.13 7.70
CA LYS A 6 13.13 11.23 6.44
C LYS A 6 11.68 10.78 6.62
N PHE A 7 11.45 9.67 7.33
CA PHE A 7 10.11 9.18 7.66
C PHE A 7 9.34 10.17 8.55
N GLY A 8 10.02 10.75 9.56
CA GLY A 8 9.41 11.78 10.41
C GLY A 8 9.03 13.05 9.65
N ILE A 9 9.76 13.43 8.61
CA ILE A 9 9.46 14.62 7.79
C ILE A 9 8.26 14.38 6.87
N VAL A 10 8.12 13.18 6.29
CA VAL A 10 6.95 12.84 5.43
C VAL A 10 5.66 12.85 6.25
N ILE A 11 5.67 12.24 7.45
CA ILE A 11 4.53 12.28 8.36
C ILE A 11 4.22 13.73 8.81
N LEU A 12 5.24 14.55 9.06
CA LEU A 12 5.06 15.96 9.45
C LEU A 12 4.46 16.81 8.31
N ILE A 13 4.85 16.55 7.05
CA ILE A 13 4.27 17.23 5.87
C ILE A 13 2.79 16.87 5.71
N PHE A 14 2.42 15.60 5.87
CA PHE A 14 1.01 15.16 5.87
C PHE A 14 0.20 15.81 7.00
N LEU A 15 0.77 15.91 8.20
CA LEU A 15 0.14 16.58 9.36
C LEU A 15 0.02 18.10 9.17
N CYS A 16 0.96 18.75 8.48
CA CYS A 16 0.88 20.17 8.16
C CYS A 16 -0.17 20.47 7.07
N ILE A 17 -0.39 19.56 6.11
CA ILE A 17 -1.44 19.70 5.10
C ILE A 17 -2.84 19.53 5.74
N SER A 18 -2.99 18.62 6.71
CA SER A 18 -4.25 18.45 7.44
C SER A 18 -4.52 19.60 8.44
N LEU A 19 -3.50 20.19 9.04
CA LEU A 19 -3.64 21.38 9.90
C LEU A 19 -3.80 22.69 9.09
N GLY A 20 -3.24 22.77 7.87
CA GLY A 20 -3.36 23.92 6.98
C GLY A 20 -4.75 24.07 6.34
N SER A 21 -5.48 22.97 6.18
CA SER A 21 -6.87 22.96 5.70
C SER A 21 -7.90 23.28 6.79
N GLY A 22 -7.52 23.18 8.07
CA GLY A 22 -8.32 23.66 9.21
C GLY A 22 -8.19 25.18 9.50
N GLY A 23 -7.18 25.85 8.92
CA GLY A 23 -6.87 27.26 9.18
C GLY A 23 -7.53 28.28 8.24
N PHE A 24 -8.26 27.84 7.21
CA PHE A 24 -8.90 28.74 6.23
C PHE A 24 -10.38 29.05 6.51
N ILE A 25 -10.93 28.54 7.61
CA ILE A 25 -12.30 28.86 8.03
C ILE A 25 -12.26 30.07 8.95
N PHE A 26 -11.95 31.26 8.45
CA PHE A 26 -12.41 32.56 9.00
C PHE A 26 -11.87 33.72 8.14
N TYR A 27 -12.45 33.91 6.96
CA TYR A 27 -12.53 35.23 6.35
C TYR A 27 -13.92 35.37 5.72
N PRO A 28 -14.83 36.20 6.27
CA PRO A 28 -16.13 36.40 5.65
C PRO A 28 -15.92 37.41 4.53
N ALA A 29 -15.95 36.94 3.28
CA ALA A 29 -16.05 37.82 2.13
C ALA A 29 -17.06 37.24 1.14
N SER A 30 -18.25 37.86 1.19
CA SER A 30 -19.12 38.22 0.07
C SER A 30 -19.30 37.23 -1.08
N GLU A 31 -20.58 36.88 -1.27
CA GLU A 31 -21.21 36.40 -2.52
C GLU A 31 -20.45 36.81 -3.79
N ASP A 32 -19.99 35.83 -4.57
CA ASP A 32 -20.40 35.65 -5.97
C ASP A 32 -19.73 34.39 -6.60
N ASP A 33 -20.57 33.38 -6.82
CA ASP A 33 -20.66 32.57 -8.05
C ASP A 33 -19.47 31.75 -8.60
N ALA A 34 -18.63 31.13 -7.74
CA ALA A 34 -17.62 30.15 -8.20
C ALA A 34 -17.56 28.82 -7.41
N GLY A 35 -18.53 28.54 -6.54
CA GLY A 35 -18.38 27.53 -5.47
C GLY A 35 -18.77 26.08 -5.75
N SER A 36 -19.47 25.75 -6.84
CA SER A 36 -20.07 24.41 -6.97
C SER A 36 -19.12 23.31 -7.48
N LYS A 37 -18.08 23.66 -8.26
CA LYS A 37 -17.17 22.65 -8.85
C LYS A 37 -15.96 22.31 -7.96
N GLY A 38 -15.52 23.25 -7.13
CA GLY A 38 -14.37 23.03 -6.24
C GLY A 38 -14.70 22.22 -4.99
N ALA A 39 -15.93 22.32 -4.48
CA ALA A 39 -16.36 21.59 -3.29
C ALA A 39 -16.54 20.08 -3.56
N ALA A 40 -17.16 19.70 -4.68
CA ALA A 40 -17.40 18.30 -5.02
C ALA A 40 -16.09 17.54 -5.36
N ALA A 41 -15.19 18.14 -6.14
CA ALA A 41 -13.91 17.52 -6.49
C ALA A 41 -12.98 17.36 -5.26
N ASN A 42 -13.06 18.28 -4.28
CA ASN A 42 -12.32 18.16 -3.03
C ASN A 42 -12.91 17.04 -2.13
N THR A 43 -14.23 16.86 -2.13
CA THR A 43 -14.88 15.77 -1.37
C THR A 43 -14.54 14.39 -1.95
N GLU A 44 -14.58 14.20 -3.27
CA GLU A 44 -14.26 12.91 -3.91
C GLU A 44 -12.79 12.52 -3.71
N GLY A 45 -11.86 13.48 -3.84
CA GLY A 45 -10.44 13.25 -3.57
C GLY A 45 -10.16 12.90 -2.11
N GLN A 46 -10.83 13.56 -1.16
CA GLN A 46 -10.72 13.26 0.27
C GLN A 46 -11.32 11.90 0.64
N GLU A 47 -12.46 11.53 0.05
CA GLU A 47 -13.09 10.23 0.28
C GLU A 47 -12.21 9.08 -0.20
N LEU A 48 -11.62 9.20 -1.41
CA LEU A 48 -10.71 8.18 -1.93
C LEU A 48 -9.44 8.07 -1.08
N ALA A 49 -8.83 9.20 -0.65
CA ALA A 49 -7.66 9.17 0.24
C ALA A 49 -7.97 8.48 1.58
N PHE A 50 -9.16 8.71 2.14
CA PHE A 50 -9.60 8.05 3.37
C PHE A 50 -9.78 6.53 3.16
N GLU A 51 -10.40 6.10 2.06
CA GLU A 51 -10.55 4.68 1.76
C GLU A 51 -9.19 4.01 1.46
N MET A 52 -8.24 4.71 0.83
CA MET A 52 -6.86 4.23 0.66
C MET A 52 -6.21 3.95 2.02
N GLN A 53 -6.25 4.90 2.96
CA GLN A 53 -5.70 4.73 4.31
C GLN A 53 -6.34 3.54 5.04
N LYS A 54 -7.65 3.36 4.89
CA LYS A 54 -8.39 2.23 5.47
C LYS A 54 -7.95 0.89 4.89
N LYS A 55 -7.70 0.82 3.58
CA LYS A 55 -7.17 -0.38 2.92
C LYS A 55 -5.75 -0.69 3.40
N GLU A 56 -4.86 0.30 3.49
CA GLU A 56 -3.50 0.11 4.02
C GLU A 56 -3.51 -0.39 5.47
N THR A 57 -4.37 0.20 6.31
CA THR A 57 -4.53 -0.23 7.71
C THR A 57 -5.05 -1.67 7.79
N ALA A 58 -6.07 -2.02 6.99
CA ALA A 58 -6.59 -3.38 6.96
C ALA A 58 -5.54 -4.40 6.47
N ALA A 59 -4.70 -4.00 5.51
CA ALA A 59 -3.61 -4.82 5.00
C ALA A 59 -2.54 -5.06 6.08
N ALA A 60 -2.17 -4.03 6.83
CA ALA A 60 -1.25 -4.15 7.97
C ALA A 60 -1.81 -5.07 9.05
N ASP A 61 -3.08 -4.90 9.43
CA ASP A 61 -3.76 -5.74 10.41
C ASP A 61 -3.81 -7.22 9.98
N LYS A 62 -4.09 -7.47 8.69
CA LYS A 62 -4.12 -8.84 8.14
C LYS A 62 -2.73 -9.47 8.15
N MET A 63 -1.70 -8.73 7.72
CA MET A 63 -0.31 -9.17 7.76
C MET A 63 0.10 -9.51 9.20
N GLN A 64 -0.15 -8.62 10.16
CA GLN A 64 0.21 -8.83 11.57
C GLN A 64 -0.46 -10.08 12.16
N LYS A 65 -1.72 -10.36 11.80
CA LYS A 65 -2.41 -11.59 12.19
C LYS A 65 -1.76 -12.84 11.61
N ILE A 66 -1.33 -12.80 10.35
CA ILE A 66 -0.61 -13.93 9.74
C ILE A 66 0.74 -14.15 10.42
N GLN A 67 1.54 -13.10 10.58
CA GLN A 67 2.85 -13.19 11.24
C GLN A 67 2.71 -13.70 12.68
N SER A 68 1.82 -13.11 13.47
CA SER A 68 1.57 -13.57 14.84
C SER A 68 1.05 -15.01 14.88
N GLY A 69 0.20 -15.38 13.92
CA GLY A 69 -0.32 -16.73 13.81
C GLY A 69 0.75 -17.78 13.49
N LEU A 70 1.68 -17.45 12.60
CA LEU A 70 2.84 -18.29 12.29
C LEU A 70 3.75 -18.45 13.51
N LEU A 71 4.11 -17.35 14.18
CA LEU A 71 5.01 -17.35 15.33
C LEU A 71 4.42 -18.07 16.55
N THR A 72 3.10 -18.00 16.75
CA THR A 72 2.43 -18.67 17.87
C THR A 72 1.92 -20.07 17.53
N GLY A 73 2.06 -20.50 16.27
CA GLY A 73 1.59 -21.80 15.78
C GLY A 73 0.06 -21.92 15.66
N THR A 74 -0.68 -20.81 15.72
CA THR A 74 -2.14 -20.81 15.51
C THR A 74 -2.52 -20.75 14.03
N LEU A 75 -1.56 -20.49 13.14
CA LEU A 75 -1.69 -20.53 11.70
C LEU A 75 -0.59 -21.43 11.13
N THR A 76 -0.95 -22.36 10.25
CA THR A 76 0.03 -23.21 9.58
C THR A 76 0.73 -22.47 8.44
N GLN A 77 1.93 -22.95 8.05
CA GLN A 77 2.62 -22.43 6.87
C GLN A 77 1.78 -22.55 5.59
N GLU A 78 1.02 -23.64 5.43
CA GLU A 78 0.15 -23.83 4.26
C GLU A 78 -0.99 -22.80 4.21
N GLU A 79 -1.58 -22.47 5.35
CA GLU A 79 -2.63 -21.44 5.44
C GLU A 79 -2.07 -20.05 5.15
N ALA A 80 -0.90 -19.71 5.71
CA ALA A 80 -0.22 -18.45 5.39
C ALA A 80 0.16 -18.36 3.91
N ALA A 81 0.68 -19.46 3.33
CA ALA A 81 1.04 -19.52 1.93
C ALA A 81 -0.18 -19.25 1.03
N LYS A 82 -1.34 -19.82 1.33
CA LYS A 82 -2.58 -19.58 0.56
C LYS A 82 -3.01 -18.11 0.56
N GLU A 83 -2.86 -17.42 1.69
CA GLU A 83 -3.19 -15.99 1.80
C GLU A 83 -2.23 -15.15 0.95
N ILE A 84 -0.93 -15.46 1.00
CA ILE A 84 0.10 -14.78 0.20
C ILE A 84 -0.08 -15.10 -1.30
N GLU A 85 -0.38 -16.34 -1.67
CA GLU A 85 -0.70 -16.77 -3.04
C GLU A 85 -1.94 -16.06 -3.57
N SER A 86 -2.96 -15.86 -2.74
CA SER A 86 -4.18 -15.14 -3.12
C SER A 86 -3.88 -13.68 -3.42
N ALA A 87 -3.07 -13.02 -2.59
CA ALA A 87 -2.63 -11.65 -2.83
C ALA A 87 -1.79 -11.52 -4.11
N LYS A 88 -0.81 -12.42 -4.30
CA LYS A 88 0.00 -12.51 -5.51
C LYS A 88 -0.89 -12.65 -6.74
N LYS A 89 -1.80 -13.63 -6.75
CA LYS A 89 -2.70 -13.90 -7.87
C LYS A 89 -3.58 -12.70 -8.22
N TYR A 90 -4.15 -12.04 -7.22
CA TYR A 90 -4.97 -10.85 -7.45
C TYR A 90 -4.16 -9.75 -8.15
N LEU A 91 -2.94 -9.49 -7.66
CA LEU A 91 -2.04 -8.50 -8.26
C LEU A 91 -1.61 -8.89 -9.68
N GLU A 92 -1.39 -10.17 -9.96
CA GLU A 92 -1.06 -10.66 -11.31
C GLU A 92 -2.20 -10.48 -12.32
N GLU A 93 -3.44 -10.68 -11.88
CA GLU A 93 -4.63 -10.70 -12.75
C GLU A 93 -5.19 -9.29 -13.01
N HIS A 94 -5.04 -8.36 -12.06
CA HIS A 94 -5.77 -7.10 -12.08
C HIS A 94 -4.91 -5.84 -12.25
N LEU A 95 -3.58 -5.92 -12.13
CA LEU A 95 -2.72 -4.73 -12.18
C LEU A 95 -2.71 -4.02 -13.56
N GLU A 96 -2.87 -4.78 -14.65
CA GLU A 96 -2.77 -4.27 -16.03
C GLU A 96 -4.05 -3.54 -16.51
N ASP A 97 -5.22 -3.77 -15.90
CA ASP A 97 -6.51 -3.30 -16.43
C ASP A 97 -7.51 -2.95 -15.31
N PHE A 98 -7.09 -2.15 -14.32
CA PHE A 98 -8.02 -1.60 -13.33
C PHE A 98 -8.71 -0.34 -13.88
N ARG A 99 -10.04 -0.30 -13.84
CA ARG A 99 -10.85 0.72 -14.52
C ARG A 99 -11.67 1.60 -13.57
N ASP A 100 -11.72 1.23 -12.30
CA ASP A 100 -12.44 1.97 -11.27
C ASP A 100 -11.69 2.03 -9.93
N ASN A 101 -12.25 2.84 -9.02
CA ASN A 101 -11.69 3.05 -7.69
C ASN A 101 -11.74 1.81 -6.81
N GLU A 102 -12.69 0.89 -7.01
CA GLU A 102 -12.82 -0.31 -6.19
C GLU A 102 -11.67 -1.29 -6.50
N GLU A 103 -11.42 -1.54 -7.79
CA GLU A 103 -10.27 -2.34 -8.26
C GLU A 103 -8.94 -1.71 -7.83
N PHE A 104 -8.81 -0.37 -7.96
CA PHE A 104 -7.63 0.35 -7.46
C PHE A 104 -7.41 0.14 -5.96
N LEU A 105 -8.46 0.27 -5.15
CA LEU A 105 -8.39 0.12 -3.69
C LEU A 105 -8.04 -1.32 -3.27
N GLU A 106 -8.49 -2.32 -4.03
CA GLU A 106 -8.09 -3.72 -3.81
C GLU A 106 -6.63 -3.98 -4.21
N LEU A 107 -6.17 -3.44 -5.35
CA LEU A 107 -4.75 -3.48 -5.72
C LEU A 107 -3.86 -2.81 -4.66
N LEU A 108 -4.31 -1.68 -4.13
CA LEU A 108 -3.62 -0.99 -3.04
C LEU A 108 -3.57 -1.85 -1.77
N TYR A 109 -4.68 -2.51 -1.42
CA TYR A 109 -4.73 -3.44 -0.28
C TYR A 109 -3.74 -4.59 -0.41
N TYR A 110 -3.75 -5.30 -1.54
CA TYR A 110 -2.87 -6.48 -1.69
C TYR A 110 -1.40 -6.11 -1.85
N SER A 111 -1.09 -4.98 -2.50
CA SER A 111 0.29 -4.47 -2.56
C SER A 111 0.80 -4.01 -1.19
N ALA A 112 -0.03 -3.30 -0.41
CA ALA A 112 0.28 -2.94 0.98
C ALA A 112 0.42 -4.17 1.87
N PHE A 113 -0.40 -5.20 1.67
CA PHE A 113 -0.33 -6.45 2.43
C PHE A 113 1.03 -7.14 2.25
N LEU A 114 1.53 -7.24 1.01
CA LEU A 114 2.87 -7.75 0.74
C LEU A 114 3.94 -6.82 1.33
N GLN A 115 3.82 -5.51 1.12
CA GLN A 115 4.77 -4.54 1.66
C GLN A 115 4.89 -4.63 3.20
N ASN A 116 3.81 -4.88 3.93
CA ASN A 116 3.87 -4.81 5.38
C ASN A 116 4.70 -5.95 6.02
N PHE A 117 4.96 -7.07 5.32
CA PHE A 117 5.78 -8.16 5.86
C PHE A 117 7.21 -7.75 6.22
N TRP A 118 7.81 -6.75 5.55
CA TRP A 118 9.14 -6.27 5.92
C TRP A 118 9.12 -5.22 7.04
N ALA A 119 8.02 -4.49 7.19
CA ALA A 119 7.98 -3.25 7.97
C ALA A 119 8.21 -3.49 9.48
N ASP A 120 7.66 -4.59 10.00
CA ASP A 120 7.62 -4.91 11.43
C ASP A 120 8.41 -6.16 11.84
N SER A 121 9.24 -6.71 10.94
CA SER A 121 10.10 -7.86 11.24
C SER A 121 11.49 -7.46 11.75
N GLY A 122 12.06 -8.24 12.68
CA GLY A 122 13.46 -8.15 13.09
C GLY A 122 14.44 -8.52 11.96
N ASN A 123 14.00 -9.33 10.99
CA ASN A 123 14.73 -9.72 9.77
C ASN A 123 14.43 -8.84 8.55
N LYS A 124 13.93 -7.60 8.75
CA LYS A 124 13.46 -6.69 7.69
C LYS A 124 14.34 -6.55 6.45
N ASP A 125 15.67 -6.52 6.60
CA ASP A 125 16.57 -6.29 5.46
C ASP A 125 16.67 -7.52 4.56
N VAL A 126 16.44 -8.72 5.12
CA VAL A 126 16.41 -10.00 4.39
C VAL A 126 15.04 -10.20 3.77
N ILE A 127 13.95 -9.99 4.55
CA ILE A 127 12.58 -10.09 4.03
C ILE A 127 12.35 -9.10 2.88
N ARG A 128 12.91 -7.89 2.95
CA ARG A 128 12.83 -6.91 1.87
C ARG A 128 13.51 -7.38 0.58
N GLN A 129 14.48 -8.29 0.65
CA GLN A 129 15.19 -8.83 -0.51
C GLN A 129 14.45 -10.00 -1.18
N ASN A 130 13.50 -10.63 -0.48
CA ASN A 130 12.62 -11.63 -1.07
C ASN A 130 11.91 -11.03 -2.31
N GLU A 131 11.88 -11.78 -3.42
CA GLU A 131 11.49 -11.21 -4.71
C GLU A 131 10.03 -10.76 -4.70
N LEU A 132 9.15 -11.54 -4.07
CA LEU A 132 7.73 -11.22 -3.93
C LEU A 132 7.53 -9.90 -3.17
N ILE A 133 8.22 -9.73 -2.04
CA ILE A 133 8.14 -8.52 -1.21
C ILE A 133 8.68 -7.31 -1.97
N SER A 134 9.83 -7.46 -2.63
CA SER A 134 10.46 -6.39 -3.41
C SER A 134 9.56 -5.90 -4.54
N ILE A 135 8.85 -6.80 -5.23
CA ILE A 135 7.85 -6.45 -6.25
C ILE A 135 6.64 -5.78 -5.60
N GLY A 136 6.12 -6.33 -4.50
CA GLY A 136 4.97 -5.77 -3.77
C GLY A 136 5.19 -4.32 -3.32
N ILE A 137 6.37 -4.00 -2.79
CA ILE A 137 6.76 -2.62 -2.41
C ILE A 137 6.72 -1.70 -3.63
N LYS A 138 7.40 -2.07 -4.72
CA LYS A 138 7.47 -1.22 -5.92
C LYS A 138 6.10 -1.02 -6.56
N MET A 139 5.25 -2.04 -6.53
CA MET A 139 3.87 -1.96 -7.00
C MET A 139 3.04 -1.01 -6.14
N HIS A 140 3.18 -1.07 -4.82
CA HIS A 140 2.50 -0.16 -3.92
C HIS A 140 2.94 1.28 -4.16
N ASP A 141 4.26 1.53 -4.27
CA ASP A 141 4.81 2.85 -4.60
C ASP A 141 4.23 3.37 -5.94
N TYR A 142 4.17 2.51 -6.97
CA TYR A 142 3.55 2.84 -8.26
C TYR A 142 2.07 3.24 -8.14
N LEU A 143 1.27 2.50 -7.35
CA LEU A 143 -0.16 2.78 -7.18
C LEU A 143 -0.40 4.09 -6.43
N VAL A 144 0.42 4.39 -5.40
CA VAL A 144 0.36 5.65 -4.67
C VAL A 144 0.78 6.83 -5.54
N ASP A 145 1.83 6.67 -6.35
CA ASP A 145 2.29 7.69 -7.30
C ASP A 145 1.27 7.91 -8.43
N PHE A 146 0.66 6.82 -8.92
CA PHE A 146 -0.42 6.88 -9.91
C PHE A 146 -1.59 7.74 -9.40
N TYR A 147 -1.99 7.55 -8.14
CA TYR A 147 -3.02 8.38 -7.49
C TYR A 147 -2.57 9.84 -7.31
N SER A 148 -1.33 10.06 -6.87
CA SER A 148 -0.86 11.39 -6.45
C SER A 148 -0.51 12.32 -7.62
N ASN A 149 0.10 11.77 -8.68
CA ASN A 149 0.73 12.56 -9.74
C ASN A 149 0.18 12.26 -11.14
N GLY A 150 -0.52 11.13 -11.33
CA GLY A 150 -0.89 10.63 -12.66
C GLY A 150 0.34 10.17 -13.45
N LEU A 151 0.33 8.92 -13.92
CA LEU A 151 1.34 8.24 -14.77
C LEU A 151 2.64 9.01 -15.13
N GLU A 152 3.57 9.13 -14.17
CA GLU A 152 4.97 9.53 -14.43
C GLU A 152 5.99 8.49 -13.93
N ALA A 153 5.58 7.23 -13.76
CA ALA A 153 6.48 6.17 -13.30
C ALA A 153 7.42 5.66 -14.43
N GLU A 154 8.68 5.39 -14.10
CA GLU A 154 9.69 4.84 -15.02
C GLU A 154 9.38 3.40 -15.46
N GLU A 155 8.74 2.60 -14.60
CA GLU A 155 8.21 1.25 -14.88
C GLU A 155 6.67 1.28 -14.84
N GLY A 156 6.02 0.64 -15.81
CA GLY A 156 4.57 0.56 -15.89
C GLY A 156 3.99 -0.68 -15.21
N ALA A 157 2.67 -0.68 -15.00
CA ALA A 157 1.91 -1.81 -14.48
C ALA A 157 2.25 -3.16 -15.17
N ASP A 158 2.38 -3.17 -16.49
CA ASP A 158 2.75 -4.35 -17.29
C ASP A 158 4.05 -5.03 -16.82
N ASP A 159 5.06 -4.25 -16.43
CA ASP A 159 6.36 -4.79 -16.05
C ASP A 159 6.31 -5.42 -14.66
N TYR A 160 5.59 -4.79 -13.73
CA TYR A 160 5.32 -5.35 -12.41
C TYR A 160 4.48 -6.62 -12.47
N ALA A 161 3.44 -6.65 -13.30
CA ALA A 161 2.59 -7.82 -13.47
C ALA A 161 3.39 -9.01 -14.05
N LYS A 162 4.24 -8.77 -15.05
CA LYS A 162 5.15 -9.80 -15.60
C LYS A 162 6.13 -10.33 -14.55
N ARG A 163 6.72 -9.44 -13.76
CA ARG A 163 7.64 -9.83 -12.67
C ARG A 163 6.92 -10.65 -11.60
N MET A 164 5.72 -10.24 -11.20
CA MET A 164 4.90 -10.99 -10.24
C MET A 164 4.59 -12.39 -10.77
N LYS A 165 4.17 -12.51 -12.04
CA LYS A 165 3.91 -13.79 -12.73
C LYS A 165 5.16 -14.71 -12.76
N SER A 166 6.36 -14.14 -12.78
CA SER A 166 7.62 -14.92 -12.76
C SER A 166 8.06 -15.38 -11.37
N VAL A 167 7.51 -14.80 -10.29
CA VAL A 167 7.79 -15.25 -8.92
C VAL A 167 7.25 -16.66 -8.72
N SER A 168 8.13 -17.58 -8.34
CA SER A 168 7.76 -18.96 -8.03
C SER A 168 7.14 -19.09 -6.64
N ASN A 169 6.31 -20.12 -6.43
CA ASN A 169 5.74 -20.39 -5.11
C ASN A 169 6.81 -20.73 -4.06
N SER A 170 8.04 -21.08 -4.46
CA SER A 170 9.15 -21.26 -3.53
C SER A 170 9.53 -19.96 -2.80
N GLU A 171 9.39 -18.80 -3.45
CA GLU A 171 9.64 -17.49 -2.81
C GLU A 171 8.63 -17.19 -1.69
N ILE A 172 7.41 -17.75 -1.78
CA ILE A 172 6.39 -17.63 -0.73
C ILE A 172 6.79 -18.48 0.48
N LEU A 173 7.28 -19.69 0.26
CA LEU A 173 7.75 -20.56 1.34
C LEU A 173 9.00 -19.97 2.00
N GLU A 174 9.94 -19.45 1.21
CA GLU A 174 11.11 -18.75 1.72
C GLU A 174 10.71 -17.53 2.58
N LEU A 175 9.75 -16.73 2.13
CA LEU A 175 9.22 -15.62 2.92
C LEU A 175 8.66 -16.10 4.26
N ILE A 176 7.88 -17.19 4.27
CA ILE A 176 7.30 -17.76 5.49
C ILE A 176 8.40 -18.24 6.44
N ASP A 177 9.43 -18.92 5.91
CA ASP A 177 10.58 -19.37 6.70
C ASP A 177 11.32 -18.17 7.31
N LEU A 178 11.58 -17.10 6.54
CA LEU A 178 12.21 -15.88 7.03
C LEU A 178 11.42 -15.18 8.15
N ILE A 179 10.08 -15.23 8.09
CA ILE A 179 9.19 -14.71 9.12
C ILE A 179 9.27 -15.55 10.39
N MET A 180 9.40 -16.87 10.26
CA MET A 180 9.44 -17.80 11.39
C MET A 180 10.83 -17.89 12.05
N GLU A 181 11.87 -17.43 11.37
CA GLU A 181 13.24 -17.29 11.90
C GLU A 181 13.45 -16.03 12.76
N ASP A 182 12.44 -15.15 12.82
CA ASP A 182 12.40 -13.91 13.59
C ASP A 182 12.04 -14.14 15.07
#